data_AF-A0A3B8LWT5-F1
#
_entry.id   AF-A0A3B8LWT5-F1
#
_cell.length_a   1.000
_cell.length_b   1.000
_cell.length_c   1.000
_cell.angle_alpha   90.00
_cell.angle_beta   90.00
_cell.angle_gamma   90.00
#
_symmetry.space_group_name_H-M   'P 1'
#
loop_
_entity.id
_entity.type
_entity.pdbx_description
1 polymer ?
#
loop_
_entity_poly.entity_id
_entity_poly.type
_entity_poly.pdbx_seq_one_letter_code
_entity_poly.pdbx_strand_id
1 'polypeptide(L)'
;YIGHMLGEQLLPAILGYMAAMLHNPNNVSSEASPITTEYELEVARQLARISGWTGDTWGHITSGGTIANLEALWIARNVKFLPLALYDMAKEHALDEVGVELSTGEHVALTALDAPWPLLNITTTAALDLEREVYTHWVETQTSLGQPSDDFAQALLPHTLSGKGLLRFFTEREAPINPPVLLVPATAHYSLAKIAEVLGIGQEQVLCIPVTRDFQIDPHSLRALLEECLQNKRPVIACVSVLGTTEEGAIDPIDEVAAIRDEFRARGLDFHFHIDAAWGGYTRTLLYDEYDQLIDTPRPIVQAVRNWPSEKVFARLQAVPHGDSITIDPHKLGYIPYPCGVIAFKDARVKELVAFEAPYIGDHREEETRPILGRYILEGSKPGASAASCWLAHKVVPLNLTGYGQLIGKTLQGTQELYLKCLQSTVKQLKEEGVIMHFVTAPPNLNLLCFLLNIEGNDSLQQMNAFNQAVYNEFCFRPEDVVQQHGYIISRTQFTYEKYGKPCSDGKHSMVDHLAALGIPHKQFEQVKQIMVLRSTIISPWLSLARGSRSDYVEGFVNVLKEKVLELATSFKGA
;
A
#
# COMPACT_ATOMS: atom_id res chain seq x y z
N TYR A 1 -5.80 17.35 -18.65
CA TYR A 1 -6.43 16.31 -17.83
C TYR A 1 -5.75 16.29 -16.47
N ILE A 2 -6.49 16.39 -15.38
CA ILE A 2 -6.00 16.33 -13.99
C ILE A 2 -6.99 15.52 -13.13
N GLY A 3 -7.53 14.44 -13.69
CA GLY A 3 -8.64 13.69 -13.11
C GLY A 3 -8.21 12.54 -12.21
N HIS A 4 -8.14 11.33 -12.77
CA HIS A 4 -7.75 10.10 -12.08
C HIS A 4 -6.23 9.87 -12.10
N MET A 5 -5.81 8.77 -11.49
CA MET A 5 -4.46 8.19 -11.50
C MET A 5 -4.03 7.72 -12.90
N LEU A 6 -4.06 8.62 -13.87
CA LEU A 6 -3.69 8.41 -15.27
C LEU A 6 -2.79 9.55 -15.75
N GLY A 7 -1.71 9.19 -16.41
CA GLY A 7 -0.74 10.14 -16.96
C GLY A 7 -0.10 9.63 -18.24
N GLU A 8 0.72 10.47 -18.86
CA GLU A 8 1.61 10.05 -19.95
C GLU A 8 2.60 9.00 -19.44
N GLN A 9 2.98 8.05 -20.29
CA GLN A 9 3.90 6.98 -19.91
C GLN A 9 5.30 7.30 -20.40
N LEU A 10 6.32 6.76 -19.73
CA LEU A 10 7.70 6.94 -20.15
C LEU A 10 7.92 6.25 -21.50
N LEU A 11 8.50 6.97 -22.47
CA LEU A 11 8.93 6.39 -23.75
C LEU A 11 9.81 5.14 -23.59
N PRO A 12 10.82 5.08 -22.69
CA PRO A 12 11.56 3.84 -22.47
C PRO A 12 10.67 2.69 -21.99
N ALA A 13 9.64 2.95 -21.19
CA ALA A 13 8.71 1.91 -20.77
C ALA A 13 7.90 1.35 -21.95
N ILE A 14 7.35 2.23 -22.80
CA ILE A 14 6.61 1.84 -24.00
C ILE A 14 7.51 1.03 -24.95
N LEU A 15 8.73 1.51 -25.21
CA LEU A 15 9.69 0.83 -26.07
C LEU A 15 10.11 -0.53 -25.51
N GLY A 16 10.34 -0.62 -24.20
CA GLY A 16 10.69 -1.89 -23.54
C GLY A 16 9.59 -2.93 -23.67
N TYR A 17 8.33 -2.51 -23.50
CA TYR A 17 7.17 -3.37 -23.72
C TYR A 17 7.07 -3.81 -25.18
N MET A 18 7.11 -2.87 -26.12
CA MET A 18 6.99 -3.15 -27.56
C MET A 18 8.11 -4.05 -28.08
N ALA A 19 9.34 -3.88 -27.59
CA ALA A 19 10.46 -4.73 -27.99
C ALA A 19 10.29 -6.15 -27.48
N ALA A 20 9.96 -6.32 -26.20
CA ALA A 20 9.85 -7.64 -25.58
C ALA A 20 8.58 -8.40 -26.03
N MET A 21 7.47 -7.71 -26.29
CA MET A 21 6.22 -8.37 -26.70
C MET A 21 6.34 -9.11 -28.03
N LEU A 22 7.26 -8.71 -28.92
CA LEU A 22 7.53 -9.41 -30.18
C LEU A 22 8.07 -10.83 -29.95
N HIS A 23 8.68 -11.08 -28.79
CA HIS A 23 9.17 -12.39 -28.38
C HIS A 23 8.17 -13.16 -27.50
N ASN A 24 7.09 -12.51 -27.07
CA ASN A 24 6.06 -13.05 -26.19
C ASN A 24 6.59 -13.91 -25.01
N PRO A 25 7.58 -13.44 -24.24
CA PRO A 25 8.19 -14.24 -23.18
C PRO A 25 7.21 -14.44 -22.01
N ASN A 26 7.20 -15.65 -21.47
CA ASN A 26 6.39 -16.00 -20.30
C ASN A 26 7.26 -16.13 -19.05
N ASN A 27 7.18 -15.15 -18.15
CA ASN A 27 8.02 -15.04 -16.95
C ASN A 27 7.68 -16.04 -15.85
N VAL A 28 6.68 -16.93 -16.05
CA VAL A 28 6.41 -18.01 -15.09
C VAL A 28 7.57 -19.00 -14.98
N SER A 29 8.34 -19.18 -16.07
CA SER A 29 9.50 -20.08 -16.14
C SER A 29 10.64 -19.42 -16.90
N SER A 30 11.85 -19.48 -16.34
CA SER A 30 13.05 -18.95 -16.96
C SER A 30 13.43 -19.65 -18.27
N GLU A 31 12.97 -20.89 -18.52
CA GLU A 31 13.21 -21.55 -19.82
C GLU A 31 12.52 -20.79 -20.96
N ALA A 32 11.29 -20.33 -20.72
CA ALA A 32 10.50 -19.59 -21.69
C ALA A 32 10.85 -18.09 -21.76
N SER A 33 11.68 -17.60 -20.85
CA SER A 33 11.89 -16.16 -20.64
C SER A 33 13.19 -15.80 -19.90
N PRO A 34 14.36 -16.39 -20.29
CA PRO A 34 15.57 -16.31 -19.46
C PRO A 34 16.05 -14.87 -19.24
N ILE A 35 15.82 -13.99 -20.21
CA ILE A 35 16.21 -12.59 -20.12
C ILE A 35 15.21 -11.75 -19.32
N THR A 36 13.92 -11.89 -19.60
CA THR A 36 12.90 -11.07 -18.94
C THR A 36 12.60 -11.52 -17.51
N THR A 37 12.91 -12.77 -17.14
CA THR A 37 12.93 -13.23 -15.74
C THR A 37 13.98 -12.48 -14.93
N GLU A 38 15.21 -12.32 -15.46
CA GLU A 38 16.25 -11.53 -14.79
C GLU A 38 15.87 -10.05 -14.66
N TYR A 39 15.23 -9.48 -15.68
CA TYR A 39 14.71 -8.11 -15.61
C TYR A 39 13.70 -7.93 -14.48
N GLU A 40 12.80 -8.91 -14.30
CA GLU A 40 11.79 -8.87 -13.24
C GLU A 40 12.41 -8.95 -11.84
N LEU A 41 13.33 -9.89 -11.64
CA LEU A 41 14.06 -10.03 -10.38
C LEU A 41 14.89 -8.78 -10.08
N GLU A 42 15.51 -8.17 -11.09
CA GLU A 42 16.23 -6.91 -10.91
C GLU A 42 15.29 -5.76 -10.53
N VAL A 43 14.14 -5.61 -11.20
CA VAL A 43 13.12 -4.60 -10.85
C VAL A 43 12.65 -4.76 -9.41
N ALA A 44 12.36 -5.99 -8.98
CA ALA A 44 11.96 -6.28 -7.61
C ALA A 44 13.05 -5.87 -6.60
N ARG A 45 14.33 -6.21 -6.85
CA ARG A 45 15.46 -5.81 -5.99
C ARG A 45 15.66 -4.30 -5.96
N GLN A 46 15.48 -3.62 -7.10
CA GLN A 46 15.55 -2.16 -7.19
C GLN A 46 14.47 -1.49 -6.34
N LEU A 47 13.25 -2.01 -6.36
CA LEU A 47 12.14 -1.47 -5.57
C LEU A 47 12.23 -1.84 -4.08
N ALA A 48 12.77 -3.01 -3.74
CA ALA A 48 13.16 -3.35 -2.37
C ALA A 48 14.24 -2.38 -1.83
N ARG A 49 15.22 -2.01 -2.66
CA ARG A 49 16.27 -1.05 -2.29
C ARG A 49 15.72 0.32 -1.96
N ILE A 50 14.82 0.89 -2.78
CA ILE A 50 14.22 2.19 -2.46
C ILE A 50 13.29 2.13 -1.25
N SER A 51 12.85 0.93 -0.85
CA SER A 51 12.12 0.70 0.41
C SER A 51 13.07 0.69 1.62
N GLY A 52 14.38 0.76 1.39
CA GLY A 52 15.45 0.81 2.39
C GLY A 52 15.94 -0.55 2.86
N TRP A 53 15.68 -1.61 2.09
CA TRP A 53 16.20 -2.94 2.37
C TRP A 53 17.42 -3.25 1.51
N THR A 54 18.50 -3.72 2.14
CA THR A 54 19.77 -4.07 1.49
C THR A 54 20.20 -5.52 1.72
N GLY A 55 19.43 -6.27 2.51
CA GLY A 55 19.66 -7.69 2.79
C GLY A 55 19.15 -8.60 1.68
N ASP A 56 18.98 -9.88 2.01
CA ASP A 56 18.39 -10.86 1.10
C ASP A 56 16.87 -10.67 1.04
N THR A 57 16.43 -9.91 0.02
CA THR A 57 15.02 -9.56 -0.22
C THR A 57 14.45 -10.38 -1.37
N TRP A 58 13.14 -10.63 -1.35
CA TRP A 58 12.43 -11.23 -2.48
C TRP A 58 11.27 -10.36 -2.94
N GLY A 59 10.93 -10.43 -4.22
CA GLY A 59 9.79 -9.74 -4.79
C GLY A 59 9.66 -10.06 -6.28
N HIS A 60 8.55 -9.62 -6.87
CA HIS A 60 8.27 -9.86 -8.29
C HIS A 60 7.19 -8.89 -8.80
N ILE A 61 6.97 -8.87 -10.12
CA ILE A 61 5.97 -8.02 -10.76
C ILE A 61 4.61 -8.71 -10.76
N THR A 62 3.58 -8.08 -10.25
CA THR A 62 2.19 -8.58 -10.33
C THR A 62 1.41 -7.88 -11.44
N SER A 63 0.23 -8.39 -11.79
CA SER A 63 -0.70 -7.67 -12.68
C SER A 63 -1.18 -6.32 -12.13
N GLY A 64 -1.00 -6.07 -10.83
CA GLY A 64 -1.24 -4.78 -10.19
C GLY A 64 -1.31 -4.88 -8.67
N GLY A 65 -1.38 -3.73 -8.01
CA GLY A 65 -1.33 -3.62 -6.55
C GLY A 65 -2.39 -4.41 -5.78
N THR A 66 -3.51 -4.76 -6.42
CA THR A 66 -4.50 -5.67 -5.78
C THR A 66 -3.93 -7.07 -5.57
N ILE A 67 -3.22 -7.62 -6.55
CA ILE A 67 -2.58 -8.92 -6.42
C ILE A 67 -1.36 -8.83 -5.50
N ALA A 68 -0.58 -7.75 -5.59
CA ALA A 68 0.53 -7.50 -4.66
C ALA A 68 0.06 -7.49 -3.19
N ASN A 69 -1.01 -6.74 -2.87
CA ASN A 69 -1.59 -6.74 -1.51
C ASN A 69 -2.14 -8.12 -1.13
N LEU A 70 -2.70 -8.88 -2.09
CA LEU A 70 -3.21 -10.22 -1.83
C LEU A 70 -2.07 -11.14 -1.39
N GLU A 71 -0.99 -11.19 -2.15
CA GLU A 71 0.17 -12.02 -1.84
C GLU A 71 0.86 -11.59 -0.55
N ALA A 72 0.92 -10.28 -0.27
CA ALA A 72 1.41 -9.76 1.01
C ALA A 72 0.64 -10.37 2.20
N LEU A 73 -0.69 -10.35 2.14
CA LEU A 73 -1.55 -10.87 3.21
C LEU A 73 -1.62 -12.40 3.22
N TRP A 74 -1.48 -13.06 2.07
CA TRP A 74 -1.37 -14.51 1.97
C TRP A 74 -0.11 -15.01 2.68
N ILE A 75 1.04 -14.41 2.38
CA ILE A 75 2.31 -14.73 3.03
C ILE A 75 2.25 -14.37 4.52
N ALA A 76 1.76 -13.19 4.90
CA ALA A 76 1.62 -12.80 6.31
C ALA A 76 0.76 -13.81 7.10
N ARG A 77 -0.33 -14.32 6.50
CA ARG A 77 -1.15 -15.38 7.10
C ARG A 77 -0.34 -16.66 7.29
N ASN A 78 0.38 -17.11 6.27
CA ASN A 78 1.16 -18.35 6.36
C ASN A 78 2.30 -18.23 7.39
N VAL A 79 3.02 -17.10 7.42
CA VAL A 79 4.03 -16.77 8.45
C VAL A 79 3.41 -16.82 9.85
N LYS A 80 2.24 -16.20 10.05
CA LYS A 80 1.58 -16.14 11.36
C LYS A 80 1.31 -17.52 11.97
N PHE A 81 1.01 -18.51 11.13
CA PHE A 81 0.63 -19.85 11.58
C PHE A 81 1.73 -20.90 11.45
N LEU A 82 2.84 -20.59 10.78
CA LEU A 82 3.99 -21.48 10.65
C LEU A 82 4.54 -21.98 12.00
N PRO A 83 4.75 -21.13 13.03
CA PRO A 83 5.30 -21.59 14.31
C PRO A 83 4.43 -22.65 14.99
N LEU A 84 3.12 -22.60 14.81
CA LEU A 84 2.20 -23.60 15.36
C LEU A 84 2.27 -24.92 14.60
N ALA A 85 2.45 -24.88 13.27
CA ALA A 85 2.65 -26.09 12.48
C ALA A 85 3.97 -26.79 12.87
N LEU A 86 5.03 -26.00 13.04
CA LEU A 86 6.35 -26.48 13.49
C LEU A 86 6.29 -27.06 14.91
N TYR A 87 5.55 -26.42 15.82
CA TYR A 87 5.31 -26.94 17.16
C TYR A 87 4.60 -28.30 17.15
N ASP A 88 3.54 -28.44 16.34
CA ASP A 88 2.80 -29.70 16.24
C ASP A 88 3.70 -30.81 15.66
N MET A 89 4.50 -30.50 14.64
CA MET A 89 5.45 -31.44 14.04
C MET A 89 6.57 -31.84 15.03
N ALA A 90 7.16 -30.86 15.73
CA ALA A 90 8.19 -31.12 16.73
C ALA A 90 7.70 -32.03 17.85
N LYS A 91 6.44 -31.86 18.29
CA LYS A 91 5.80 -32.76 19.25
C LYS A 91 5.58 -34.16 18.70
N GLU A 92 5.09 -34.29 17.48
CA GLU A 92 4.85 -35.59 16.84
C GLU A 92 6.13 -36.42 16.72
N HIS A 93 7.26 -35.75 16.47
CA HIS A 93 8.55 -36.38 16.24
C HIS A 93 9.53 -36.30 17.41
N ALA A 94 9.06 -35.86 18.59
CA ALA A 94 9.86 -35.75 19.81
C ALA A 94 11.17 -34.95 19.64
N LEU A 95 11.10 -33.81 18.94
CA LEU A 95 12.23 -32.90 18.74
C LEU A 95 12.40 -31.96 19.95
N ASP A 96 12.78 -32.52 21.10
CA ASP A 96 12.82 -31.81 22.38
C ASP A 96 13.95 -30.76 22.50
N GLU A 97 14.96 -30.82 21.62
CA GLU A 97 16.11 -29.91 21.64
C GLU A 97 15.85 -28.57 20.93
N VAL A 98 14.74 -28.45 20.20
CA VAL A 98 14.40 -27.24 19.45
C VAL A 98 14.06 -26.09 20.40
N GLY A 99 14.76 -24.97 20.23
CA GLY A 99 14.46 -23.69 20.85
C GLY A 99 13.66 -22.77 19.95
N VAL A 100 13.10 -21.71 20.53
CA VAL A 100 12.45 -20.61 19.80
C VAL A 100 12.69 -19.29 20.50
N GLU A 101 12.95 -18.24 19.72
CA GLU A 101 12.99 -16.86 20.20
C GLU A 101 11.57 -16.27 20.28
N LEU A 102 11.15 -15.85 21.47
CA LEU A 102 9.87 -15.17 21.68
C LEU A 102 9.95 -13.70 21.23
N SER A 103 8.81 -13.03 21.06
CA SER A 103 8.79 -11.59 20.73
C SER A 103 9.51 -10.71 21.75
N THR A 104 9.63 -11.15 23.00
CA THR A 104 10.36 -10.47 24.07
C THR A 104 11.88 -10.62 23.97
N GLY A 105 12.39 -11.44 23.04
CA GLY A 105 13.81 -11.79 22.88
C GLY A 105 14.27 -12.93 23.80
N GLU A 106 13.36 -13.55 24.56
CA GLU A 106 13.68 -14.73 25.37
C GLU A 106 13.74 -15.99 24.50
N HIS A 107 14.80 -16.79 24.65
CA HIS A 107 14.89 -18.12 24.03
C HIS A 107 14.41 -19.19 24.99
N VAL A 108 13.47 -20.02 24.52
CA VAL A 108 12.85 -21.09 25.32
C VAL A 108 12.75 -22.38 24.52
N ALA A 109 12.67 -23.53 25.20
CA ALA A 109 12.41 -24.80 24.55
C ALA A 109 11.01 -24.81 23.93
N LEU A 110 10.91 -25.19 22.65
CA LEU A 110 9.69 -25.14 21.86
C LEU A 110 8.59 -25.99 22.49
N THR A 111 8.90 -27.23 22.88
CA THR A 111 7.93 -28.18 23.47
C THR A 111 7.48 -27.81 24.88
N ALA A 112 8.21 -26.92 25.57
CA ALA A 112 7.89 -26.43 26.91
C ALA A 112 6.91 -25.24 26.92
N LEU A 113 6.59 -24.67 25.75
CA LEU A 113 5.70 -23.52 25.63
C LEU A 113 4.22 -23.85 25.84
N ASP A 114 3.54 -22.95 26.54
CA ASP A 114 2.07 -22.86 26.59
C ASP A 114 1.56 -22.20 25.30
N ALA A 115 1.55 -22.96 24.21
CA ALA A 115 1.02 -22.59 22.90
C ALA A 115 -0.54 -22.50 22.95
N PRO A 116 -1.19 -21.61 22.18
CA PRO A 116 -0.68 -21.04 20.93
C PRO A 116 -0.20 -19.58 21.03
N TRP A 117 -0.50 -18.85 22.11
CA TRP A 117 -0.33 -17.39 22.14
C TRP A 117 1.12 -16.91 21.92
N PRO A 118 2.15 -17.43 22.60
CA PRO A 118 3.52 -16.97 22.40
C PRO A 118 3.99 -17.18 20.95
N LEU A 119 3.67 -18.34 20.37
CA LEU A 119 4.07 -18.72 19.00
C LEU A 119 3.35 -17.92 17.92
N LEU A 120 2.11 -17.49 18.17
CA LEU A 120 1.37 -16.60 17.27
C LEU A 120 1.88 -15.16 17.29
N ASN A 121 2.84 -14.83 18.15
CA ASN A 121 3.32 -13.46 18.35
C ASN A 121 4.84 -13.34 18.28
N ILE A 122 5.55 -14.34 17.74
CA ILE A 122 6.98 -14.18 17.41
C ILE A 122 7.14 -13.38 16.10
N THR A 123 8.33 -12.82 15.90
CA THR A 123 8.63 -12.04 14.69
C THR A 123 8.68 -12.93 13.45
N THR A 124 8.54 -12.33 12.26
CA THR A 124 8.70 -13.05 10.99
C THR A 124 10.05 -13.75 10.89
N THR A 125 11.14 -13.08 11.29
CA THR A 125 12.49 -13.66 11.30
C THR A 125 12.59 -14.85 12.25
N ALA A 126 12.06 -14.74 13.48
CA ALA A 126 12.07 -15.84 14.44
C ALA A 126 11.25 -17.05 13.96
N ALA A 127 10.12 -16.83 13.26
CA ALA A 127 9.33 -17.91 12.67
C ALA A 127 10.10 -18.67 11.58
N LEU A 128 10.84 -17.97 10.72
CA LEU A 128 11.66 -18.58 9.67
C LEU A 128 12.94 -19.23 10.24
N ASP A 129 13.50 -18.67 11.30
CA ASP A 129 14.64 -19.28 12.00
C ASP A 129 14.22 -20.58 12.71
N LEU A 130 13.01 -20.61 13.29
CA LEU A 130 12.42 -21.81 13.89
C LEU A 130 12.23 -22.93 12.86
N GLU A 131 11.77 -22.62 11.66
CA GLU A 131 11.63 -23.62 10.58
C GLU A 131 12.97 -24.30 10.27
N ARG A 132 14.03 -23.50 10.16
CA ARG A 132 15.40 -24.00 9.96
C ARG A 132 15.87 -24.86 11.13
N GLU A 133 15.59 -24.45 12.36
CA GLU A 133 16.00 -25.18 13.56
C GLU A 133 15.29 -26.54 13.65
N VAL A 134 13.98 -26.58 13.40
CA VAL A 134 13.19 -27.82 13.32
C VAL A 134 13.71 -28.71 12.19
N TYR A 135 14.00 -28.15 11.01
CA TYR A 135 14.58 -28.90 9.89
C TYR A 135 15.92 -29.56 10.27
N THR A 136 16.84 -28.84 10.93
CA THR A 136 18.13 -29.40 11.35
C THR A 136 17.94 -30.61 12.28
N HIS A 137 17.14 -30.47 13.33
CA HIS A 137 16.91 -31.56 14.29
C HIS A 137 16.09 -32.71 13.68
N TRP A 138 15.18 -32.41 12.75
CA TRP A 138 14.48 -33.41 11.96
C TRP A 138 15.47 -34.28 11.17
N VAL A 139 16.37 -33.65 10.40
CA VAL A 139 17.36 -34.37 9.58
C VAL A 139 18.27 -35.23 10.45
N GLU A 140 18.75 -34.70 11.58
CA GLU A 140 19.58 -35.47 12.53
C GLU A 140 18.82 -36.69 13.09
N THR A 141 17.56 -36.50 13.46
CA THR A 141 16.69 -37.57 13.97
C THR A 141 16.46 -38.63 12.89
N GLN A 142 16.04 -38.25 11.68
CA GLN A 142 15.81 -39.17 10.57
C GLN A 142 17.09 -39.95 10.20
N THR A 143 18.23 -39.26 10.16
CA THR A 143 19.54 -39.87 9.89
C THR A 143 19.89 -40.91 10.96
N SER A 144 19.64 -40.62 12.24
CA SER A 144 19.88 -41.56 13.34
C SER A 144 18.98 -42.81 13.26
N LEU A 145 17.77 -42.67 12.71
CA LEU A 145 16.80 -43.74 12.49
C LEU A 145 17.04 -44.51 11.17
N GLY A 146 17.99 -44.07 10.34
CA GLY A 146 18.24 -44.65 9.01
C GLY A 146 17.09 -44.41 8.02
N GLN A 147 16.30 -43.36 8.23
CA GLN A 147 15.16 -42.96 7.40
C GLN A 147 15.56 -41.84 6.43
N PRO A 148 14.88 -41.71 5.26
CA PRO A 148 15.08 -40.57 4.38
C PRO A 148 14.77 -39.25 5.09
N SER A 149 15.60 -38.24 4.88
CA SER A 149 15.45 -36.90 5.48
C SER A 149 14.98 -35.82 4.49
N ASP A 150 14.92 -36.17 3.21
CA ASP A 150 14.72 -35.22 2.10
C ASP A 150 13.23 -34.81 1.93
N ASP A 151 12.33 -35.35 2.76
CA ASP A 151 10.88 -35.17 2.68
C ASP A 151 10.33 -34.16 3.71
N PHE A 152 11.17 -33.33 4.32
CA PHE A 152 10.75 -32.39 5.38
C PHE A 152 9.50 -31.57 5.02
N ALA A 153 9.43 -31.00 3.81
CA ALA A 153 8.25 -30.24 3.36
C ALA A 153 6.98 -31.12 3.32
N GLN A 154 7.13 -32.38 2.91
CA GLN A 154 6.05 -33.36 2.86
C GLN A 154 5.62 -33.80 4.26
N ALA A 155 6.56 -33.90 5.20
CA ALA A 155 6.32 -34.17 6.62
C ALA A 155 5.66 -32.98 7.33
N LEU A 156 6.05 -31.73 7.00
CA LEU A 156 5.48 -30.51 7.59
C LEU A 156 4.09 -30.19 7.04
N LEU A 157 3.83 -30.48 5.75
CA LEU A 157 2.59 -30.09 5.05
C LEU A 157 1.30 -30.44 5.83
N PRO A 158 1.12 -31.66 6.39
CA PRO A 158 -0.06 -32.02 7.18
C PRO A 158 -0.28 -31.18 8.44
N HIS A 159 0.73 -30.45 8.93
CA HIS A 159 0.64 -29.55 10.08
C HIS A 159 0.33 -28.11 9.68
N THR A 160 0.71 -27.70 8.47
CA THR A 160 0.53 -26.33 8.00
C THR A 160 -0.94 -25.97 7.77
N LEU A 161 -1.23 -24.67 7.82
CA LEU A 161 -2.54 -24.15 7.41
C LEU A 161 -2.86 -24.48 5.95
N SER A 162 -1.86 -24.48 5.06
CA SER A 162 -2.02 -24.81 3.65
C SER A 162 -2.38 -26.29 3.43
N GLY A 163 -1.76 -27.22 4.18
CA GLY A 163 -2.05 -28.65 4.04
C GLY A 163 -3.33 -29.11 4.75
N LYS A 164 -3.64 -28.56 5.93
CA LYS A 164 -4.92 -28.86 6.63
C LYS A 164 -6.11 -28.13 6.01
N GLY A 165 -5.89 -26.94 5.46
CA GLY A 165 -6.94 -25.96 5.19
C GLY A 165 -7.44 -25.28 6.46
N LEU A 166 -8.08 -24.11 6.31
CA LEU A 166 -8.52 -23.27 7.43
C LEU A 166 -9.37 -24.02 8.46
N LEU A 167 -10.44 -24.69 8.03
CA LEU A 167 -11.37 -25.34 8.96
C LEU A 167 -10.64 -26.33 9.88
N ARG A 168 -9.93 -27.30 9.29
CA ARG A 168 -9.21 -28.34 10.04
C ARG A 168 -8.08 -27.75 10.87
N PHE A 169 -7.35 -26.77 10.34
CA PHE A 169 -6.26 -26.12 11.08
C PHE A 169 -6.73 -25.48 12.38
N PHE A 170 -7.95 -24.92 12.44
CA PHE A 170 -8.49 -24.32 13.65
C PHE A 170 -9.25 -25.32 14.54
N THR A 171 -9.97 -26.30 13.96
CA THR A 171 -10.83 -27.22 14.74
C THR A 171 -10.11 -28.43 15.31
N GLU A 172 -9.01 -28.87 14.70
CA GLU A 172 -8.27 -30.07 15.14
C GLU A 172 -7.19 -29.77 16.21
N ARG A 173 -7.03 -28.51 16.63
CA ARG A 173 -6.03 -28.16 17.65
C ARG A 173 -6.55 -28.44 19.05
N GLU A 174 -5.66 -28.89 19.92
CA GLU A 174 -5.95 -29.09 21.34
C GLU A 174 -6.31 -27.77 22.04
N ALA A 175 -5.50 -26.73 21.80
CA ALA A 175 -5.73 -25.39 22.32
C ALA A 175 -6.38 -24.50 21.24
N PRO A 176 -7.57 -23.92 21.51
CA PRO A 176 -8.28 -23.11 20.53
C PRO A 176 -7.56 -21.78 20.29
N ILE A 177 -7.69 -21.28 19.06
CA ILE A 177 -7.18 -19.97 18.64
C ILE A 177 -8.37 -19.04 18.41
N ASN A 178 -8.36 -17.86 19.02
CA ASN A 178 -9.37 -16.85 18.74
C ASN A 178 -9.26 -16.38 17.28
N PRO A 179 -10.39 -16.07 16.60
CA PRO A 179 -10.37 -15.66 15.20
C PRO A 179 -9.39 -14.48 14.97
N PRO A 180 -8.35 -14.68 14.15
CA PRO A 180 -7.30 -13.69 13.94
C PRO A 180 -7.83 -12.48 13.15
N VAL A 181 -7.13 -11.34 13.21
CA VAL A 181 -7.55 -10.09 12.56
C VAL A 181 -6.51 -9.50 11.63
N LEU A 182 -7.00 -8.67 10.71
CA LEU A 182 -6.22 -7.71 9.93
C LEU A 182 -6.56 -6.31 10.43
N LEU A 183 -5.56 -5.50 10.73
CA LEU A 183 -5.75 -4.09 11.06
C LEU A 183 -5.44 -3.26 9.81
N VAL A 184 -6.42 -2.48 9.34
CA VAL A 184 -6.27 -1.66 8.13
C VAL A 184 -6.83 -0.26 8.40
N PRO A 185 -6.30 0.81 7.77
CA PRO A 185 -6.93 2.13 7.85
C PRO A 185 -8.37 2.07 7.36
N ALA A 186 -9.29 2.84 7.97
CA ALA A 186 -10.67 2.90 7.51
C ALA A 186 -10.81 3.42 6.06
N THR A 187 -9.83 4.19 5.58
CA THR A 187 -9.73 4.72 4.22
C THR A 187 -8.89 3.84 3.28
N ALA A 188 -8.48 2.65 3.72
CA ALA A 188 -7.71 1.74 2.90
C ALA A 188 -8.45 1.35 1.61
N HIS A 189 -7.66 0.99 0.60
CA HIS A 189 -8.20 0.57 -0.68
C HIS A 189 -9.10 -0.66 -0.51
N TYR A 190 -10.22 -0.67 -1.23
CA TYR A 190 -11.26 -1.71 -1.09
C TYR A 190 -10.73 -3.14 -1.36
N SER A 191 -9.58 -3.27 -2.04
CA SER A 191 -8.95 -4.57 -2.27
C SER A 191 -8.67 -5.33 -0.97
N LEU A 192 -8.35 -4.66 0.15
CA LEU A 192 -8.01 -5.36 1.40
C LEU A 192 -9.18 -6.16 1.98
N ALA A 193 -10.40 -5.59 1.95
CA ALA A 193 -11.61 -6.30 2.36
C ALA A 193 -11.90 -7.50 1.43
N LYS A 194 -11.77 -7.30 0.12
CA LYS A 194 -11.91 -8.36 -0.88
C LYS A 194 -10.85 -9.47 -0.69
N ILE A 195 -9.62 -9.11 -0.35
CA ILE A 195 -8.53 -10.05 -0.09
C ILE A 195 -8.85 -10.88 1.15
N ALA A 196 -9.36 -10.26 2.22
CA ALA A 196 -9.75 -10.99 3.42
C ALA A 196 -10.83 -12.06 3.12
N GLU A 197 -11.78 -11.78 2.23
CA GLU A 197 -12.74 -12.78 1.74
C GLU A 197 -12.07 -13.91 0.96
N VAL A 198 -11.23 -13.56 -0.03
CA VAL A 198 -10.55 -14.53 -0.89
C VAL A 198 -9.63 -15.46 -0.08
N LEU A 199 -8.95 -14.93 0.94
CA LEU A 199 -8.08 -15.72 1.82
C LEU A 199 -8.83 -16.57 2.84
N GLY A 200 -10.17 -16.51 2.87
CA GLY A 200 -11.02 -17.22 3.83
C GLY A 200 -10.93 -16.66 5.25
N ILE A 201 -10.42 -15.43 5.42
CA ILE A 201 -10.38 -14.74 6.70
C ILE A 201 -11.79 -14.20 6.98
N GLY A 202 -12.37 -13.43 6.07
CA GLY A 202 -13.70 -12.82 6.23
C GLY A 202 -13.63 -11.33 6.62
N GLN A 203 -14.65 -10.57 6.22
CA GLN A 203 -14.66 -9.11 6.42
C GLN A 203 -14.80 -8.69 7.89
N GLU A 204 -15.47 -9.47 8.74
CA GLU A 204 -15.63 -9.15 10.17
C GLU A 204 -14.31 -9.21 10.95
N GLN A 205 -13.28 -9.84 10.39
CA GLN A 205 -11.93 -9.85 10.94
C GLN A 205 -11.03 -8.75 10.37
N VAL A 206 -11.55 -7.90 9.48
CA VAL A 206 -10.88 -6.68 9.03
C VAL A 206 -11.29 -5.54 9.97
N LEU A 207 -10.44 -5.25 10.96
CA LEU A 207 -10.67 -4.16 11.89
C LEU A 207 -10.14 -2.86 11.29
N CYS A 208 -11.07 -2.01 10.87
CA CYS A 208 -10.74 -0.68 10.36
C CYS A 208 -10.33 0.27 11.48
N ILE A 209 -9.09 0.76 11.41
CA ILE A 209 -8.53 1.78 12.29
C ILE A 209 -9.11 3.15 11.88
N PRO A 210 -9.74 3.90 12.80
CA PRO A 210 -10.17 5.27 12.54
C PRO A 210 -9.04 6.15 12.00
N VAL A 211 -9.41 7.12 11.16
CA VAL A 211 -8.47 8.08 10.58
C VAL A 211 -8.72 9.49 11.12
N THR A 212 -7.64 10.24 11.31
CA THR A 212 -7.67 11.63 11.75
C THR A 212 -8.28 12.54 10.70
N ARG A 213 -8.44 13.84 11.02
CA ARG A 213 -8.84 14.88 10.06
C ARG A 213 -7.95 14.97 8.82
N ASP A 214 -6.72 14.47 8.88
CA ASP A 214 -5.80 14.46 7.74
C ASP A 214 -5.85 13.14 6.95
N PHE A 215 -6.85 12.28 7.23
CA PHE A 215 -7.13 10.99 6.59
C PHE A 215 -6.04 9.94 6.76
N GLN A 216 -5.31 10.03 7.87
CA GLN A 216 -4.23 9.12 8.27
C GLN A 216 -4.67 8.31 9.49
N ILE A 217 -4.14 7.09 9.67
CA ILE A 217 -4.34 6.29 10.90
C ILE A 217 -4.23 7.18 12.15
N ASP A 218 -5.19 7.06 13.08
CA ASP A 218 -5.06 7.57 14.44
C ASP A 218 -4.24 6.59 15.30
N PRO A 219 -3.00 6.95 15.71
CA PRO A 219 -2.13 6.07 16.48
C PRO A 219 -2.74 5.67 17.84
N HIS A 220 -3.58 6.51 18.43
CA HIS A 220 -4.25 6.18 19.69
C HIS A 220 -5.32 5.11 19.50
N SER A 221 -6.11 5.21 18.43
CA SER A 221 -7.09 4.18 18.08
C SER A 221 -6.43 2.84 17.73
N LEU A 222 -5.27 2.86 17.05
CA LEU A 222 -4.48 1.66 16.82
C LEU A 222 -4.04 1.00 18.13
N ARG A 223 -3.50 1.76 19.08
CA ARG A 223 -3.13 1.24 20.41
C ARG A 223 -4.32 0.61 21.14
N ALA A 224 -5.49 1.24 21.09
CA ALA A 224 -6.70 0.71 21.72
C ALA A 224 -7.12 -0.65 21.13
N LEU A 225 -7.09 -0.79 19.80
CA LEU A 225 -7.40 -2.05 19.12
C LEU A 225 -6.38 -3.15 19.46
N LEU A 226 -5.09 -2.81 19.51
CA LEU A 226 -4.04 -3.75 19.89
C LEU A 226 -4.13 -4.17 21.36
N GLU A 227 -4.52 -3.25 22.25
CA GLU A 227 -4.78 -3.53 23.65
C GLU A 227 -5.94 -4.53 23.80
N GLU A 228 -7.03 -4.33 23.05
CA GLU A 228 -8.13 -5.28 23.00
C GLU A 228 -7.67 -6.66 22.47
N CYS A 229 -6.85 -6.68 21.43
CA CYS A 229 -6.31 -7.93 20.88
C CYS A 229 -5.43 -8.67 21.89
N LEU A 230 -4.55 -7.95 22.61
CA LEU A 230 -3.69 -8.52 23.65
C LEU A 230 -4.51 -9.08 24.81
N GLN A 231 -5.47 -8.31 25.33
CA GLN A 231 -6.32 -8.72 26.45
C GLN A 231 -7.16 -9.96 26.13
N ASN A 232 -7.69 -10.02 24.90
CA ASN A 232 -8.53 -11.14 24.46
C ASN A 232 -7.73 -12.27 23.81
N LYS A 233 -6.38 -12.23 23.82
CA LYS A 233 -5.52 -13.18 23.10
C LYS A 233 -5.99 -13.41 21.65
N ARG A 234 -6.32 -12.34 20.94
CA ARG A 234 -6.76 -12.34 19.55
C ARG A 234 -5.56 -12.03 18.64
N PRO A 235 -5.08 -12.98 17.82
CA PRO A 235 -3.89 -12.77 17.01
C PRO A 235 -4.10 -11.72 15.92
N VAL A 236 -3.09 -10.90 15.66
CA VAL A 236 -3.08 -9.95 14.55
C VAL A 236 -2.19 -10.50 13.44
N ILE A 237 -2.78 -10.87 12.29
CA ILE A 237 -2.03 -11.38 11.13
C ILE A 237 -1.13 -10.27 10.59
N ALA A 238 -1.73 -9.12 10.29
CA ALA A 238 -1.01 -7.98 9.75
C ALA A 238 -1.67 -6.66 10.18
N CYS A 239 -0.83 -5.62 10.26
CA CYS A 239 -1.25 -4.22 10.24
C CYS A 239 -0.80 -3.60 8.93
N VAL A 240 -1.70 -2.85 8.28
CA VAL A 240 -1.39 -2.15 7.02
C VAL A 240 -1.24 -0.66 7.29
N SER A 241 -0.21 -0.04 6.73
CA SER A 241 -0.15 1.42 6.57
C SER A 241 -0.12 1.78 5.09
N VAL A 242 -0.80 2.86 4.73
CA VAL A 242 -0.92 3.32 3.35
C VAL A 242 0.00 4.51 3.11
N LEU A 243 0.90 4.36 2.16
CA LEU A 243 1.79 5.41 1.67
C LEU A 243 1.16 5.98 0.39
N GLY A 244 0.25 6.92 0.57
CA GLY A 244 -0.54 7.54 -0.49
C GLY A 244 -1.92 6.89 -0.65
N THR A 245 -2.89 7.33 0.15
CA THR A 245 -4.28 6.88 0.05
C THR A 245 -4.88 7.15 -1.33
N THR A 246 -5.80 6.30 -1.75
CA THR A 246 -6.39 6.36 -3.11
C THR A 246 -7.15 7.66 -3.35
N GLU A 247 -7.86 8.16 -2.34
CA GLU A 247 -8.73 9.31 -2.51
C GLU A 247 -8.00 10.63 -2.24
N GLU A 248 -7.18 10.70 -1.18
CA GLU A 248 -6.60 11.95 -0.67
C GLU A 248 -5.09 12.06 -0.84
N GLY A 249 -4.40 10.97 -1.17
CA GLY A 249 -2.95 10.94 -1.19
C GLY A 249 -2.33 11.18 0.18
N ALA A 250 -3.03 10.81 1.26
CA ALA A 250 -2.53 10.89 2.61
C ALA A 250 -1.42 9.85 2.84
N ILE A 251 -0.47 10.17 3.72
CA ILE A 251 0.61 9.27 4.12
C ILE A 251 0.40 8.93 5.60
N ASP A 252 0.12 7.68 5.90
CA ASP A 252 -0.04 7.22 7.29
C ASP A 252 1.21 7.47 8.14
N PRO A 253 1.07 7.59 9.48
CA PRO A 253 2.20 7.76 10.41
C PRO A 253 2.99 6.45 10.57
N ILE A 254 3.68 6.02 9.52
CA ILE A 254 4.44 4.75 9.45
C ILE A 254 5.47 4.66 10.60
N ASP A 255 6.09 5.78 10.96
CA ASP A 255 7.01 5.93 12.08
C ASP A 255 6.34 5.62 13.43
N GLU A 256 5.13 6.14 13.65
CA GLU A 256 4.39 5.87 14.88
C GLU A 256 3.82 4.44 14.91
N VAL A 257 3.38 3.90 13.77
CA VAL A 257 2.91 2.51 13.68
C VAL A 257 4.04 1.53 13.95
N ALA A 258 5.25 1.78 13.44
CA ALA A 258 6.44 0.99 13.75
C ALA A 258 6.78 1.05 15.24
N ALA A 259 6.77 2.24 15.85
CA ALA A 259 7.01 2.40 17.28
C ALA A 259 5.95 1.67 18.15
N ILE A 260 4.68 1.71 17.74
CA ILE A 260 3.59 0.97 18.39
C ILE A 260 3.80 -0.54 18.26
N ARG A 261 4.24 -1.03 17.08
CA ARG A 261 4.56 -2.46 16.91
C ARG A 261 5.62 -2.89 17.92
N ASP A 262 6.71 -2.13 18.06
CA ASP A 262 7.80 -2.46 18.98
C ASP A 262 7.35 -2.39 20.46
N GLU A 263 6.49 -1.42 20.81
CA GLU A 263 5.83 -1.33 22.13
C GLU A 263 5.03 -2.60 22.47
N PHE A 264 4.20 -3.07 21.54
CA PHE A 264 3.38 -4.27 21.74
C PHE A 264 4.18 -5.57 21.64
N ARG A 265 5.24 -5.60 20.83
CA ARG A 265 6.15 -6.74 20.74
C ARG A 265 6.80 -7.03 22.08
N ALA A 266 7.26 -5.99 22.78
CA ALA A 266 7.80 -6.11 24.14
C ALA A 266 6.78 -6.65 25.16
N ARG A 267 5.48 -6.63 24.83
CA ARG A 267 4.37 -7.12 25.66
C ARG A 267 3.82 -8.48 25.17
N GLY A 268 4.49 -9.11 24.20
CA GLY A 268 4.10 -10.43 23.68
C GLY A 268 3.02 -10.41 22.60
N LEU A 269 2.85 -9.29 21.88
CA LEU A 269 2.01 -9.19 20.69
C LEU A 269 2.80 -8.63 19.51
N ASP A 270 2.94 -9.40 18.42
CA ASP A 270 3.59 -8.94 17.17
C ASP A 270 2.70 -9.24 15.95
N PHE A 271 2.89 -8.47 14.89
CA PHE A 271 2.15 -8.60 13.64
C PHE A 271 3.03 -8.29 12.44
N HIS A 272 2.68 -8.87 11.29
CA HIS A 272 3.31 -8.51 10.02
C HIS A 272 2.98 -7.05 9.67
N PHE A 273 3.98 -6.23 9.39
CA PHE A 273 3.77 -4.84 9.00
C PHE A 273 3.84 -4.68 7.48
N HIS A 274 2.69 -4.48 6.83
CA HIS A 274 2.62 -4.27 5.40
C HIS A 274 2.46 -2.79 5.06
N ILE A 275 3.26 -2.28 4.12
CA ILE A 275 3.11 -0.93 3.58
C ILE A 275 2.44 -1.01 2.21
N ASP A 276 1.19 -0.56 2.11
CA ASP A 276 0.55 -0.34 0.81
C ASP A 276 1.03 1.00 0.25
N ALA A 277 2.11 0.95 -0.52
CA ALA A 277 2.68 2.09 -1.23
C ALA A 277 2.35 2.04 -2.73
N ALA A 278 1.22 1.43 -3.12
CA ALA A 278 0.88 1.25 -4.52
C ALA A 278 0.92 2.58 -5.27
N TRP A 279 0.38 3.64 -4.66
CA TRP A 279 0.47 4.99 -5.22
C TRP A 279 1.81 5.66 -4.90
N GLY A 280 2.14 5.83 -3.62
CA GLY A 280 3.24 6.71 -3.20
C GLY A 280 4.64 6.10 -3.22
N GLY A 281 4.82 4.82 -3.54
CA GLY A 281 6.11 4.12 -3.42
C GLY A 281 7.26 4.81 -4.16
N TYR A 282 7.02 5.34 -5.36
CA TYR A 282 8.05 6.08 -6.12
C TYR A 282 8.48 7.41 -5.48
N THR A 283 7.74 7.94 -4.49
CA THR A 283 8.19 9.12 -3.73
C THR A 283 9.42 8.83 -2.89
N ARG A 284 9.69 7.55 -2.58
CA ARG A 284 10.93 7.12 -1.93
C ARG A 284 12.18 7.46 -2.73
N THR A 285 12.09 7.58 -4.05
CA THR A 285 13.24 7.97 -4.90
C THR A 285 13.77 9.37 -4.58
N LEU A 286 12.96 10.23 -3.95
CA LEU A 286 13.40 11.54 -3.46
C LEU A 286 14.34 11.45 -2.24
N LEU A 287 14.37 10.31 -1.56
CA LEU A 287 15.21 10.09 -0.37
C LEU A 287 16.58 9.52 -0.72
N TYR A 288 16.92 9.32 -2.00
CA TYR A 288 18.21 8.77 -2.41
C TYR A 288 18.96 9.78 -3.26
N ASP A 289 20.24 9.98 -2.95
CA ASP A 289 21.12 10.87 -3.72
C ASP A 289 21.62 10.21 -5.03
N GLU A 290 22.48 10.89 -5.78
CA GLU A 290 23.03 10.39 -7.04
C GLU A 290 23.87 9.11 -6.92
N TYR A 291 24.25 8.72 -5.70
CA TYR A 291 25.03 7.54 -5.37
C TYR A 291 24.17 6.43 -4.72
N ASP A 292 22.84 6.54 -4.84
CA ASP A 292 21.85 5.67 -4.21
C ASP A 292 22.01 5.58 -2.68
N GLN A 293 22.54 6.62 -2.04
CA GLN A 293 22.63 6.71 -0.58
C GLN A 293 21.39 7.39 -0.01
N LEU A 294 20.91 6.86 1.11
CA LEU A 294 19.76 7.42 1.80
C LEU A 294 20.11 8.79 2.41
N ILE A 295 19.32 9.80 2.07
CA ILE A 295 19.44 11.15 2.58
C ILE A 295 18.82 11.21 3.97
N ASP A 296 19.57 11.75 4.94
CA ASP A 296 19.23 11.79 6.37
C ASP A 296 18.51 13.07 6.81
N THR A 297 18.45 14.10 5.95
CA THR A 297 17.78 15.37 6.23
C THR A 297 16.80 15.75 5.11
N PRO A 298 15.68 16.44 5.41
CA PRO A 298 14.73 16.84 4.37
C PRO A 298 15.27 17.97 3.47
N ARG A 299 16.34 18.66 3.88
CA ARG A 299 16.84 19.88 3.22
C ARG A 299 17.17 19.70 1.73
N PRO A 300 17.88 18.67 1.27
CA PRO A 300 18.14 18.48 -0.16
C PRO A 300 16.86 18.29 -0.96
N ILE A 301 15.88 17.59 -0.37
CA ILE A 301 14.58 17.32 -1.01
C ILE A 301 13.74 18.59 -1.09
N VAL A 302 13.69 19.36 0.01
CA VAL A 302 13.06 20.68 0.06
C VAL A 302 13.69 21.62 -0.97
N GLN A 303 15.00 21.56 -1.21
CA GLN A 303 15.62 22.34 -2.29
C GLN A 303 15.18 21.90 -3.69
N ALA A 304 14.99 20.59 -3.91
CA ALA A 304 14.54 20.05 -5.18
C ALA A 304 13.04 20.30 -5.47
N VAL A 305 12.18 20.17 -4.45
CA VAL A 305 10.71 20.20 -4.56
C VAL A 305 10.09 21.51 -4.04
N ARG A 306 10.89 22.35 -3.38
CA ARG A 306 10.57 23.63 -2.71
C ARG A 306 9.97 23.51 -1.32
N ASN A 307 8.73 23.05 -1.19
CA ASN A 307 7.99 23.08 0.08
C ASN A 307 7.61 21.67 0.56
N TRP A 308 8.30 20.64 0.05
CA TRP A 308 8.05 19.25 0.37
C TRP A 308 9.39 18.54 0.55
N PRO A 309 9.51 17.60 1.50
CA PRO A 309 8.50 17.19 2.48
C PRO A 309 8.46 18.13 3.70
N SER A 310 7.39 18.01 4.50
CA SER A 310 7.44 18.48 5.89
C SER A 310 8.27 17.51 6.75
N GLU A 311 8.72 17.94 7.93
CA GLU A 311 9.44 17.05 8.88
C GLU A 311 8.65 15.77 9.19
N LYS A 312 7.32 15.88 9.39
CA LYS A 312 6.45 14.73 9.63
C LYS A 312 6.42 13.76 8.44
N VAL A 313 6.27 14.29 7.22
CA VAL A 313 6.26 13.46 6.00
C VAL A 313 7.62 12.80 5.80
N PHE A 314 8.72 13.52 6.07
CA PHE A 314 10.06 12.97 5.97
C PHE A 314 10.27 11.81 6.95
N ALA A 315 9.89 11.97 8.23
CA ALA A 315 9.98 10.91 9.24
C ALA A 315 9.20 9.64 8.84
N ARG A 316 7.97 9.82 8.34
CA ARG A 316 7.14 8.70 7.82
C ARG A 316 7.80 7.96 6.68
N LEU A 317 8.36 8.70 5.72
CA LEU A 317 9.07 8.10 4.60
C LEU A 317 10.30 7.35 5.12
N GLN A 318 11.11 7.94 6.01
CA GLN A 318 12.28 7.29 6.62
C GLN A 318 11.94 5.98 7.35
N ALA A 319 10.72 5.84 7.87
CA ALA A 319 10.28 4.65 8.59
C ALA A 319 9.79 3.49 7.72
N VAL A 320 9.68 3.64 6.39
CA VAL A 320 9.31 2.54 5.46
C VAL A 320 10.14 1.25 5.64
N PRO A 321 11.45 1.27 5.96
CA PRO A 321 12.24 0.05 6.15
C PRO A 321 11.79 -0.85 7.32
N HIS A 322 10.92 -0.35 8.20
CA HIS A 322 10.32 -1.13 9.29
C HIS A 322 9.19 -2.08 8.81
N GLY A 323 8.70 -1.91 7.58
CA GLY A 323 7.77 -2.86 6.98
C GLY A 323 8.44 -4.23 6.73
N ASP A 324 7.63 -5.28 6.74
CA ASP A 324 8.02 -6.64 6.37
C ASP A 324 7.72 -6.93 4.89
N SER A 325 6.72 -6.25 4.32
CA SER A 325 6.43 -6.26 2.89
C SER A 325 5.88 -4.92 2.40
N ILE A 326 6.05 -4.63 1.11
CA ILE A 326 5.61 -3.39 0.49
C ILE A 326 5.06 -3.62 -0.91
N THR A 327 3.90 -3.04 -1.19
CA THR A 327 3.34 -2.97 -2.53
C THR A 327 3.69 -1.64 -3.17
N ILE A 328 4.15 -1.66 -4.42
CA ILE A 328 4.44 -0.46 -5.22
C ILE A 328 3.90 -0.71 -6.63
N ASP A 329 3.18 0.24 -7.22
CA ASP A 329 2.73 0.10 -8.61
C ASP A 329 3.53 0.99 -9.56
N PRO A 330 4.46 0.41 -10.35
CA PRO A 330 5.05 1.10 -11.49
C PRO A 330 4.03 1.69 -12.46
N HIS A 331 2.86 1.07 -12.64
CA HIS A 331 1.80 1.62 -13.50
C HIS A 331 1.03 2.82 -12.94
N LYS A 332 1.38 3.27 -11.72
CA LYS A 332 0.85 4.48 -11.08
C LYS A 332 1.87 5.62 -11.19
N LEU A 333 2.63 5.88 -10.14
CA LEU A 333 3.65 6.94 -10.12
C LEU A 333 4.98 6.52 -10.76
N GLY A 334 5.12 5.27 -11.22
CA GLY A 334 6.26 4.84 -12.01
C GLY A 334 6.15 5.19 -13.51
N TYR A 335 5.01 5.71 -13.98
CA TYR A 335 4.81 6.07 -15.40
C TYR A 335 5.07 4.89 -16.36
N ILE A 336 4.81 3.66 -15.91
CA ILE A 336 4.89 2.43 -16.70
C ILE A 336 3.50 2.06 -17.23
N PRO A 337 3.34 1.62 -18.49
CA PRO A 337 2.05 1.14 -18.97
C PRO A 337 1.48 0.00 -18.10
N TYR A 338 0.16 -0.03 -17.96
CA TYR A 338 -0.54 -1.19 -17.42
C TYR A 338 -0.27 -2.44 -18.28
N PRO A 339 -0.19 -3.65 -17.70
CA PRO A 339 -0.17 -3.95 -16.25
C PRO A 339 1.26 -3.99 -15.68
N CYS A 340 1.48 -3.36 -14.53
CA CYS A 340 2.73 -3.46 -13.77
C CYS A 340 2.52 -3.02 -12.30
N GLY A 341 2.25 -3.99 -11.43
CA GLY A 341 2.37 -3.85 -9.97
C GLY A 341 3.61 -4.59 -9.46
N VAL A 342 4.04 -4.33 -8.22
CA VAL A 342 5.17 -5.02 -7.60
C VAL A 342 4.87 -5.28 -6.12
N ILE A 343 5.22 -6.47 -5.67
CA ILE A 343 5.33 -6.82 -4.25
C ILE A 343 6.80 -7.09 -3.93
N ALA A 344 7.27 -6.59 -2.79
CA ALA A 344 8.57 -6.93 -2.23
C ALA A 344 8.46 -7.27 -0.75
N PHE A 345 9.33 -8.16 -0.30
CA PHE A 345 9.46 -8.66 1.06
C PHE A 345 10.88 -8.43 1.56
N LYS A 346 10.98 -8.02 2.83
CA LYS A 346 12.26 -7.72 3.48
C LYS A 346 13.16 -8.95 3.63
N ASP A 347 12.56 -10.12 3.80
CA ASP A 347 13.23 -11.40 4.00
C ASP A 347 12.83 -12.36 2.88
N ALA A 348 13.80 -12.81 2.07
CA ALA A 348 13.54 -13.64 0.91
C ALA A 348 12.96 -15.02 1.23
N ARG A 349 13.15 -15.53 2.45
CA ARG A 349 12.73 -16.87 2.86
C ARG A 349 11.22 -17.04 2.91
N VAL A 350 10.47 -15.94 3.08
CA VAL A 350 9.00 -15.99 3.19
C VAL A 350 8.31 -16.56 1.94
N LYS A 351 8.97 -16.50 0.77
CA LYS A 351 8.43 -17.03 -0.48
C LYS A 351 8.25 -18.56 -0.45
N GLU A 352 9.05 -19.27 0.34
CA GLU A 352 8.97 -20.73 0.46
C GLU A 352 7.64 -21.18 1.08
N LEU A 353 7.02 -20.33 1.90
CA LEU A 353 5.74 -20.61 2.55
C LEU A 353 4.54 -20.63 1.61
N VAL A 354 4.75 -20.20 0.36
CA VAL A 354 3.75 -20.23 -0.71
C VAL A 354 4.24 -21.01 -1.92
N ALA A 355 5.39 -21.69 -1.79
CA ALA A 355 5.95 -22.49 -2.87
C ALA A 355 5.00 -23.64 -3.23
N PHE A 356 4.78 -23.85 -4.54
CA PHE A 356 4.03 -25.00 -5.04
C PHE A 356 4.78 -25.67 -6.20
N GLU A 357 5.01 -26.98 -6.07
CA GLU A 357 5.64 -27.79 -7.11
C GLU A 357 4.65 -28.05 -8.26
N ALA A 358 4.98 -27.58 -9.46
CA ALA A 358 4.27 -27.92 -10.68
C ALA A 358 5.13 -28.91 -11.48
N PRO A 359 4.68 -30.18 -11.69
CA PRO A 359 5.49 -31.24 -12.32
C PRO A 359 6.02 -30.95 -13.74
N TYR A 360 5.59 -29.84 -14.36
CA TYR A 360 5.96 -29.42 -15.71
C TYR A 360 6.88 -28.17 -15.72
N ILE A 361 7.30 -27.67 -14.56
CA ILE A 361 8.17 -26.49 -14.43
C ILE A 361 9.44 -26.89 -13.66
N GLY A 362 10.41 -27.49 -14.36
CA GLY A 362 11.77 -27.76 -13.85
C GLY A 362 11.88 -28.85 -12.78
N ASP A 363 13.09 -29.41 -12.64
CA ASP A 363 13.49 -30.32 -11.54
C ASP A 363 14.27 -29.48 -10.49
N HIS A 364 14.27 -29.87 -9.22
CA HIS A 364 14.92 -29.13 -8.10
C HIS A 364 16.40 -28.79 -8.35
N ARG A 365 17.08 -29.55 -9.23
CA ARG A 365 18.48 -29.28 -9.62
C ARG A 365 18.65 -28.14 -10.61
N GLU A 366 17.60 -27.72 -11.31
CA GLU A 366 17.66 -26.61 -12.28
C GLU A 366 17.56 -25.24 -11.59
N GLU A 367 16.97 -25.15 -10.38
CA GLU A 367 16.77 -23.90 -9.64
C GLU A 367 18.08 -23.16 -9.29
N GLU A 368 19.16 -23.90 -9.00
CA GLU A 368 20.49 -23.31 -8.77
C GLU A 368 21.04 -22.57 -10.00
N THR A 369 20.51 -22.87 -11.19
CA THR A 369 20.94 -22.29 -12.47
C THR A 369 19.87 -21.45 -13.18
N ARG A 370 18.59 -21.61 -12.80
CA ARG A 370 17.42 -21.08 -13.50
C ARG A 370 16.27 -20.78 -12.51
N PRO A 371 16.04 -19.52 -12.14
CA PRO A 371 14.99 -19.18 -11.18
C PRO A 371 13.59 -19.44 -11.76
N ILE A 372 12.78 -20.20 -11.01
CA ILE A 372 11.40 -20.54 -11.38
C ILE A 372 10.44 -19.63 -10.61
N LEU A 373 10.06 -18.49 -11.20
CA LEU A 373 9.17 -17.53 -10.55
C LEU A 373 7.80 -18.13 -10.23
N GLY A 374 7.24 -18.93 -11.15
CA GLY A 374 5.91 -19.53 -11.03
C GLY A 374 5.70 -20.40 -9.77
N ARG A 375 6.78 -20.88 -9.17
CA ARG A 375 6.74 -21.66 -7.92
C ARG A 375 6.31 -20.80 -6.73
N TYR A 376 6.67 -19.51 -6.72
CA TYR A 376 6.60 -18.65 -5.53
C TYR A 376 5.52 -17.57 -5.59
N ILE A 377 4.64 -17.59 -6.60
CA ILE A 377 3.70 -16.50 -6.88
C ILE A 377 2.28 -17.03 -7.03
N LEU A 378 1.26 -16.17 -6.85
CA LEU A 378 -0.13 -16.57 -7.04
C LEU A 378 -0.49 -16.69 -8.53
N GLU A 379 0.00 -15.76 -9.33
CA GLU A 379 -0.30 -15.70 -10.77
C GLU A 379 0.48 -16.77 -11.54
N GLY A 380 -0.10 -17.32 -12.60
CA GLY A 380 0.59 -18.27 -13.48
C GLY A 380 1.38 -17.55 -14.57
N SER A 381 1.04 -17.86 -15.82
CA SER A 381 1.62 -17.20 -16.99
C SER A 381 1.51 -15.67 -16.90
N LYS A 382 2.62 -14.98 -17.11
CA LYS A 382 2.71 -13.52 -17.00
C LYS A 382 3.66 -12.94 -18.05
N PRO A 383 3.38 -11.73 -18.58
CA PRO A 383 4.12 -11.18 -19.71
C PRO A 383 5.50 -10.66 -19.27
N GLY A 384 6.58 -11.26 -19.79
CA GLY A 384 7.92 -10.71 -19.63
C GLY A 384 8.09 -9.32 -20.29
N ALA A 385 7.15 -8.92 -21.15
CA ALA A 385 7.07 -7.56 -21.68
C ALA A 385 6.81 -6.50 -20.60
N SER A 386 6.01 -6.80 -19.58
CA SER A 386 5.82 -5.89 -18.43
C SER A 386 7.12 -5.71 -17.64
N ALA A 387 7.88 -6.79 -17.45
CA ALA A 387 9.20 -6.74 -16.81
C ALA A 387 10.20 -5.90 -17.62
N ALA A 388 10.30 -6.14 -18.93
CA ALA A 388 11.16 -5.35 -19.81
C ALA A 388 10.77 -3.85 -19.85
N SER A 389 9.47 -3.56 -19.81
CA SER A 389 8.94 -2.20 -19.75
C SER A 389 9.43 -1.45 -18.51
N CYS A 390 9.20 -2.01 -17.33
CA CYS A 390 9.61 -1.41 -16.06
C CYS A 390 11.14 -1.33 -15.95
N TRP A 391 11.83 -2.42 -16.29
CA TRP A 391 13.29 -2.49 -16.25
C TRP A 391 13.95 -1.42 -17.13
N LEU A 392 13.52 -1.28 -18.39
CA LEU A 392 14.11 -0.29 -19.29
C LEU A 392 13.87 1.14 -18.79
N ALA A 393 12.68 1.41 -18.22
CA ALA A 393 12.39 2.69 -17.60
C ALA A 393 13.33 2.98 -16.43
N HIS A 394 13.56 2.03 -15.53
CA HIS A 394 14.49 2.19 -14.40
C HIS A 394 15.95 2.37 -14.84
N LYS A 395 16.34 1.74 -15.95
CA LYS A 395 17.70 1.91 -16.52
C LYS A 395 17.92 3.30 -17.14
N VAL A 396 16.88 3.87 -17.75
CA VAL A 396 16.96 5.19 -18.40
C VAL A 396 16.72 6.32 -17.41
N VAL A 397 15.85 6.10 -16.43
CA VAL A 397 15.48 7.06 -15.38
C VAL A 397 15.82 6.43 -14.03
N PRO A 398 16.99 6.75 -13.44
CA PRO A 398 17.43 6.15 -12.17
C PRO A 398 16.45 6.39 -11.02
N LEU A 399 16.40 5.45 -10.07
CA LEU A 399 15.48 5.46 -8.92
C LEU A 399 15.98 6.33 -7.74
N ASN A 400 16.47 7.53 -8.05
CA ASN A 400 17.02 8.47 -7.08
C ASN A 400 16.73 9.93 -7.49
N LEU A 401 17.28 10.91 -6.76
CA LEU A 401 17.09 12.34 -7.00
C LEU A 401 17.48 12.82 -8.40
N THR A 402 18.33 12.09 -9.12
CA THR A 402 18.76 12.47 -10.48
C THR A 402 17.82 12.00 -11.58
N GLY A 403 16.96 11.01 -11.30
CA GLY A 403 15.98 10.44 -12.24
C GLY A 403 14.55 10.63 -11.76
N TYR A 404 13.95 9.56 -11.22
CA TYR A 404 12.56 9.57 -10.75
C TYR A 404 12.31 10.63 -9.69
N GLY A 405 13.29 10.95 -8.83
CA GLY A 405 13.15 12.04 -7.87
C GLY A 405 12.87 13.38 -8.55
N GLN A 406 13.42 13.65 -9.73
CA GLN A 406 13.06 14.85 -10.50
C GLN A 406 11.61 14.77 -11.01
N LEU A 407 11.22 13.63 -11.58
CA LEU A 407 9.88 13.43 -12.14
C LEU A 407 8.79 13.57 -11.07
N ILE A 408 8.93 12.83 -9.97
CA ILE A 408 8.02 12.88 -8.83
C ILE A 408 8.08 14.25 -8.15
N GLY A 409 9.27 14.81 -7.98
CA GLY A 409 9.46 16.13 -7.42
C GLY A 409 8.69 17.22 -8.19
N LYS A 410 8.71 17.18 -9.52
CA LYS A 410 7.95 18.14 -10.35
C LYS A 410 6.44 17.97 -10.20
N THR A 411 5.98 16.74 -10.09
CA THR A 411 4.57 16.40 -9.86
C THR A 411 4.08 16.90 -8.49
N LEU A 412 4.85 16.69 -7.43
CA LEU A 412 4.56 17.22 -6.08
C LEU A 412 4.61 18.74 -6.06
N GLN A 413 5.66 19.34 -6.64
CA GLN A 413 5.80 20.79 -6.78
C GLN A 413 4.59 21.40 -7.49
N GLY A 414 4.16 20.82 -8.62
CA GLY A 414 2.99 21.28 -9.38
C GLY A 414 1.70 21.24 -8.56
N THR A 415 1.53 20.23 -7.70
CA THR A 415 0.38 20.10 -6.80
C THR A 415 0.36 21.21 -5.74
N GLN A 416 1.51 21.46 -5.11
CA GLN A 416 1.65 22.54 -4.13
C GLN A 416 1.39 23.91 -4.76
N GLU A 417 1.89 24.13 -5.98
CA GLU A 417 1.69 25.38 -6.72
C GLU A 417 0.22 25.60 -7.10
N LEU A 418 -0.48 24.57 -7.57
CA LEU A 418 -1.92 24.63 -7.84
C LEU A 418 -2.70 24.97 -6.57
N TYR A 419 -2.41 24.29 -5.46
CA TYR A 419 -3.04 24.56 -4.18
C TYR A 419 -2.84 26.01 -3.73
N LEU A 420 -1.60 26.51 -3.75
CA LEU A 420 -1.28 27.88 -3.35
C LEU A 420 -1.94 28.92 -4.26
N LYS A 421 -1.98 28.69 -5.58
CA LYS A 421 -2.67 29.57 -6.53
C LYS A 421 -4.18 29.63 -6.25
N CYS A 422 -4.82 28.48 -6.02
CA CYS A 422 -6.23 28.43 -5.64
C CYS A 422 -6.50 29.22 -4.35
N LEU A 423 -5.65 29.09 -3.32
CA LEU A 423 -5.80 29.84 -2.07
C LEU A 423 -5.70 31.36 -2.28
N GLN A 424 -4.75 31.80 -3.10
CA GLN A 424 -4.45 33.23 -3.27
C GLN A 424 -5.48 33.97 -4.13
N SER A 425 -6.09 33.31 -5.13
CA SER A 425 -7.08 33.93 -6.02
C SER A 425 -8.47 33.32 -5.89
N THR A 426 -8.63 32.03 -6.24
CA THR A 426 -9.92 31.36 -6.36
C THR A 426 -10.73 31.40 -5.07
N VAL A 427 -10.14 30.94 -3.96
CA VAL A 427 -10.83 30.83 -2.67
C VAL A 427 -11.28 32.21 -2.18
N LYS A 428 -10.42 33.23 -2.34
CA LYS A 428 -10.75 34.60 -1.93
C LYS A 428 -11.90 35.18 -2.76
N GLN A 429 -11.84 35.04 -4.08
CA GLN A 429 -12.85 35.59 -5.00
C GLN A 429 -14.19 34.86 -4.89
N LEU A 430 -14.17 33.52 -4.77
CA LEU A 430 -15.39 32.75 -4.51
C LEU A 430 -16.07 33.17 -3.21
N LYS A 431 -15.28 33.42 -2.16
CA LYS A 431 -15.80 33.87 -0.87
C LYS A 431 -16.45 35.25 -0.93
N GLU A 432 -15.87 36.20 -1.67
CA GLU A 432 -16.47 37.53 -1.90
C GLU A 432 -17.84 37.42 -2.59
N GLU A 433 -18.03 36.38 -3.39
CA GLU A 433 -19.27 36.03 -4.06
C GLU A 433 -20.10 35.00 -3.27
N GLY A 434 -19.92 34.82 -1.96
CA GLY A 434 -20.75 33.93 -1.13
C GLY A 434 -20.65 32.44 -1.46
N VAL A 435 -19.50 31.97 -1.97
CA VAL A 435 -19.17 30.55 -2.18
C VAL A 435 -17.96 30.17 -1.34
N ILE A 436 -18.09 29.12 -0.54
CA ILE A 436 -17.02 28.58 0.30
C ILE A 436 -16.32 27.46 -0.48
N MET A 437 -15.01 27.59 -0.70
CA MET A 437 -14.16 26.51 -1.22
C MET A 437 -13.21 26.05 -0.11
N HIS A 438 -13.27 24.76 0.23
CA HIS A 438 -12.49 24.16 1.31
C HIS A 438 -11.67 22.97 0.80
N PHE A 439 -10.36 23.01 1.03
CA PHE A 439 -9.46 21.89 0.73
C PHE A 439 -9.39 20.93 1.91
N VAL A 440 -9.67 19.65 1.67
CA VAL A 440 -9.57 18.63 2.72
C VAL A 440 -8.15 18.04 2.80
N THR A 441 -7.37 18.14 1.73
CA THR A 441 -5.96 17.70 1.67
C THR A 441 -4.99 18.86 1.79
N ALA A 442 -5.07 19.64 2.88
CA ALA A 442 -4.36 20.91 3.03
C ALA A 442 -3.35 20.93 4.20
N PRO A 443 -2.04 21.14 3.95
CA PRO A 443 -1.37 21.08 2.64
C PRO A 443 -1.31 19.64 2.09
N PRO A 444 -1.26 19.45 0.76
CA PRO A 444 -1.27 18.11 0.18
C PRO A 444 0.02 17.34 0.53
N ASN A 445 -0.13 16.11 1.01
CA ASN A 445 1.01 15.23 1.33
C ASN A 445 1.66 14.65 0.08
N LEU A 446 0.86 14.37 -0.96
CA LEU A 446 1.31 13.89 -2.26
C LEU A 446 0.71 14.76 -3.37
N ASN A 447 0.38 14.15 -4.51
CA ASN A 447 -0.06 14.78 -5.74
C ASN A 447 -1.57 14.66 -6.00
N LEU A 448 -2.35 14.56 -4.92
CA LEU A 448 -3.80 14.55 -4.92
C LEU A 448 -4.31 15.80 -4.20
N LEU A 449 -5.25 16.51 -4.83
CA LEU A 449 -5.87 17.71 -4.28
C LEU A 449 -7.38 17.52 -4.25
N CYS A 450 -7.91 17.33 -3.05
CA CYS A 450 -9.35 17.17 -2.80
C CYS A 450 -9.93 18.46 -2.22
N PHE A 451 -11.07 18.87 -2.77
CA PHE A 451 -11.77 20.07 -2.33
C PHE A 451 -13.28 19.90 -2.39
N LEU A 452 -13.94 20.73 -1.60
CA LEU A 452 -15.38 20.80 -1.43
C LEU A 452 -15.82 22.24 -1.64
N LEU A 453 -16.99 22.39 -2.25
CA LEU A 453 -17.63 23.68 -2.46
C LEU A 453 -18.96 23.72 -1.70
N ASN A 454 -19.29 24.87 -1.10
CA ASN A 454 -20.60 25.10 -0.53
C ASN A 454 -21.06 26.54 -0.80
N ILE A 455 -22.37 26.77 -0.79
CA ILE A 455 -22.94 28.12 -0.83
C ILE A 455 -22.99 28.66 0.60
N GLU A 456 -22.59 29.93 0.80
CA GLU A 456 -22.65 30.55 2.12
C GLU A 456 -24.10 30.60 2.62
N GLY A 457 -24.31 30.14 3.86
CA GLY A 457 -25.64 30.01 4.45
C GLY A 457 -26.35 28.68 4.19
N ASN A 458 -25.87 27.84 3.24
CA ASN A 458 -26.38 26.48 3.10
C ASN A 458 -25.86 25.59 4.24
N ASP A 459 -26.77 25.01 5.02
CA ASP A 459 -26.46 24.02 6.04
C ASP A 459 -26.79 22.58 5.61
N SER A 460 -27.38 22.35 4.43
CA SER A 460 -27.74 21.02 3.92
C SER A 460 -26.59 20.35 3.15
N LEU A 461 -26.14 19.21 3.66
CA LEU A 461 -25.15 18.34 3.02
C LEU A 461 -25.66 17.79 1.69
N GLN A 462 -26.97 17.51 1.56
CA GLN A 462 -27.56 17.08 0.29
C GLN A 462 -27.46 18.17 -0.77
N GLN A 463 -27.77 19.43 -0.42
CA GLN A 463 -27.62 20.57 -1.34
C GLN A 463 -26.14 20.81 -1.68
N MET A 464 -25.24 20.71 -0.71
CA MET A 464 -23.80 20.78 -0.96
C MET A 464 -23.33 19.70 -1.94
N ASN A 465 -23.77 18.45 -1.75
CA ASN A 465 -23.45 17.35 -2.66
C ASN A 465 -24.01 17.61 -4.07
N ALA A 466 -25.23 18.11 -4.19
CA ALA A 466 -25.83 18.47 -5.47
C ALA A 466 -25.04 19.58 -6.18
N PHE A 467 -24.57 20.58 -5.44
CA PHE A 467 -23.74 21.65 -5.98
C PHE A 467 -22.38 21.14 -6.49
N ASN A 468 -21.67 20.33 -5.70
CA ASN A 468 -20.42 19.71 -6.13
C ASN A 468 -20.64 18.79 -7.35
N GLN A 469 -21.78 18.09 -7.42
CA GLN A 469 -22.14 17.29 -8.60
C GLN A 469 -22.35 18.14 -9.84
N ALA A 470 -23.04 19.27 -9.72
CA ALA A 470 -23.22 20.21 -10.82
C ALA A 470 -21.87 20.75 -11.31
N VAL A 471 -20.97 21.13 -10.39
CA VAL A 471 -19.60 21.56 -10.75
C VAL A 471 -18.84 20.45 -11.45
N TYR A 472 -18.83 19.22 -10.90
CA TYR A 472 -18.17 18.08 -11.55
C TYR A 472 -18.65 17.85 -12.98
N ASN A 473 -19.95 18.03 -13.25
CA ASN A 473 -20.51 17.82 -14.57
C ASN A 473 -19.93 18.75 -15.64
N GLU A 474 -19.41 19.93 -15.26
CA GLU A 474 -18.71 20.87 -16.15
C GLU A 474 -17.26 20.44 -16.46
N PHE A 475 -16.70 19.53 -15.66
CA PHE A 475 -15.30 19.07 -15.75
C PHE A 475 -15.19 17.55 -15.97
N CYS A 476 -16.25 16.93 -16.47
CA CYS A 476 -16.28 15.54 -16.87
C CYS A 476 -16.70 15.43 -18.34
N PHE A 477 -16.48 14.28 -18.95
CA PHE A 477 -17.03 13.98 -20.26
C PHE A 477 -18.04 12.83 -20.11
N ARG A 478 -19.07 12.87 -20.93
CA ARG A 478 -20.07 11.82 -21.09
C ARG A 478 -19.70 10.93 -22.28
N PRO A 479 -20.20 9.69 -22.35
CA PRO A 479 -19.90 8.79 -23.46
C PRO A 479 -20.21 9.38 -24.86
N GLU A 480 -21.20 10.27 -24.94
CA GLU A 480 -21.62 10.97 -26.15
C GLU A 480 -20.79 12.21 -26.52
N ASP A 481 -19.91 12.66 -25.62
CA ASP A 481 -19.18 13.91 -25.79
C ASP A 481 -17.97 13.79 -26.72
N VAL A 482 -17.67 14.87 -27.43
CA VAL A 482 -16.38 15.02 -28.13
C VAL A 482 -15.34 15.45 -27.10
N VAL A 483 -14.47 14.53 -26.68
CA VAL A 483 -13.46 14.76 -25.63
C VAL A 483 -12.61 16.00 -25.88
N GLN A 484 -12.27 16.31 -27.13
CA GLN A 484 -11.45 17.47 -27.51
C GLN A 484 -12.14 18.82 -27.25
N GLN A 485 -13.45 18.85 -27.03
CA GLN A 485 -14.19 20.07 -26.67
C GLN A 485 -14.07 20.42 -25.18
N HIS A 486 -13.54 19.51 -24.36
CA HIS A 486 -13.40 19.73 -22.92
C HIS A 486 -12.02 20.33 -22.61
N GLY A 487 -12.00 21.56 -22.09
CA GLY A 487 -10.75 22.26 -21.74
C GLY A 487 -10.04 21.65 -20.52
N TYR A 488 -10.80 21.26 -19.50
CA TYR A 488 -10.27 20.70 -18.26
C TYR A 488 -11.13 19.53 -17.78
N ILE A 489 -10.46 18.51 -17.25
CA ILE A 489 -11.12 17.30 -16.74
C ILE A 489 -10.58 17.01 -15.34
N ILE A 490 -11.49 16.87 -14.38
CA ILE A 490 -11.20 16.45 -13.00
C ILE A 490 -11.87 15.11 -12.71
N SER A 491 -11.65 14.57 -11.51
CA SER A 491 -12.38 13.41 -11.02
C SER A 491 -13.26 13.79 -9.82
N ARG A 492 -14.09 12.85 -9.41
CA ARG A 492 -14.82 12.92 -8.14
C ARG A 492 -14.60 11.64 -7.36
N THR A 493 -14.83 11.75 -6.06
CA THR A 493 -14.92 10.60 -5.16
C THR A 493 -16.02 10.81 -4.13
N GLN A 494 -16.26 9.81 -3.30
CA GLN A 494 -17.26 9.82 -2.24
C GLN A 494 -16.62 9.42 -0.92
N PHE A 495 -16.67 10.32 0.06
CA PHE A 495 -16.33 9.96 1.43
C PHE A 495 -17.58 9.43 2.10
N THR A 496 -17.57 8.13 2.43
CA THR A 496 -18.71 7.47 3.06
C THR A 496 -18.60 7.52 4.58
N TYR A 497 -19.74 7.61 5.27
CA TYR A 497 -19.77 7.63 6.74
C TYR A 497 -19.19 6.35 7.35
N GLU A 498 -19.33 5.22 6.66
CA GLU A 498 -18.74 3.94 7.08
C GLU A 498 -17.20 4.01 7.23
N LYS A 499 -16.52 4.73 6.32
CA LYS A 499 -15.07 4.86 6.29
C LYS A 499 -14.56 6.09 7.07
N TYR A 500 -15.24 7.22 6.94
CA TYR A 500 -14.78 8.52 7.46
C TYR A 500 -15.56 9.00 8.69
N GLY A 501 -16.65 8.32 9.04
CA GLY A 501 -17.55 8.69 10.14
C GLY A 501 -17.24 8.00 11.47
N LYS A 502 -16.27 7.08 11.51
CA LYS A 502 -15.82 6.47 12.76
C LYS A 502 -15.01 7.48 13.58
N PRO A 503 -15.35 7.71 14.86
CA PRO A 503 -14.62 8.64 15.70
C PRO A 503 -13.23 8.10 16.06
N CYS A 504 -12.26 9.00 16.13
CA CYS A 504 -10.96 8.78 16.75
C CYS A 504 -11.09 8.76 18.28
N SER A 505 -9.96 8.55 18.95
CA SER A 505 -9.86 8.56 20.42
C SER A 505 -10.33 9.87 21.09
N ASP A 506 -10.32 11.00 20.37
CA ASP A 506 -10.82 12.30 20.84
C ASP A 506 -12.35 12.46 20.71
N GLY A 507 -13.05 11.43 20.22
CA GLY A 507 -14.50 11.41 20.02
C GLY A 507 -14.97 12.09 18.74
N LYS A 508 -14.07 12.58 17.88
CA LYS A 508 -14.41 13.20 16.59
C LYS A 508 -14.08 12.29 15.42
N HIS A 509 -14.94 12.28 14.41
CA HIS A 509 -14.63 11.64 13.13
C HIS A 509 -13.89 12.61 12.19
N SER A 510 -13.19 12.10 11.16
CA SER A 510 -12.29 12.90 10.31
C SER A 510 -12.94 14.11 9.65
N MET A 511 -14.23 14.01 9.33
CA MET A 511 -14.96 15.09 8.64
C MET A 511 -15.52 16.21 9.54
N VAL A 512 -15.44 16.13 10.88
CA VAL A 512 -16.06 17.13 11.78
C VAL A 512 -15.56 18.54 11.49
N ASP A 513 -14.24 18.74 11.46
CA ASP A 513 -13.63 20.07 11.26
C ASP A 513 -13.83 20.58 9.82
N HIS A 514 -13.83 19.67 8.83
CA HIS A 514 -14.04 20.02 7.44
C HIS A 514 -15.48 20.48 7.15
N LEU A 515 -16.47 19.79 7.70
CA LEU A 515 -17.88 20.18 7.56
C LEU A 515 -18.15 21.50 8.28
N ALA A 516 -17.55 21.71 9.46
CA ALA A 516 -17.64 22.98 10.16
C ALA A 516 -17.08 24.15 9.33
N ALA A 517 -15.95 23.96 8.64
CA ALA A 517 -15.38 24.98 7.75
C ALA A 517 -16.27 25.31 6.54
N LEU A 518 -17.15 24.38 6.14
CA LEU A 518 -18.13 24.55 5.06
C LEU A 518 -19.48 25.07 5.56
N GLY A 519 -19.68 25.25 6.87
CA GLY A 519 -20.98 25.63 7.44
C GLY A 519 -22.00 24.48 7.54
N ILE A 520 -21.57 23.23 7.34
CA ILE A 520 -22.43 22.05 7.40
C ILE A 520 -22.35 21.42 8.81
N PRO A 521 -23.49 21.19 9.50
CA PRO A 521 -23.50 20.45 10.75
C PRO A 521 -23.02 19.01 10.55
N HIS A 522 -21.99 18.57 11.29
CA HIS A 522 -21.38 17.25 11.12
C HIS A 522 -22.38 16.07 11.25
N LYS A 523 -23.44 16.23 12.05
CA LYS A 523 -24.53 15.23 12.19
C LYS A 523 -25.21 14.88 10.86
N GLN A 524 -25.19 15.78 9.89
CA GLN A 524 -25.75 15.48 8.56
C GLN A 524 -24.96 14.40 7.84
N PHE A 525 -23.66 14.23 8.10
CA PHE A 525 -22.89 13.17 7.47
C PHE A 525 -23.40 11.79 7.88
N GLU A 526 -23.81 11.63 9.14
CA GLU A 526 -24.44 10.39 9.62
C GLU A 526 -25.80 10.15 8.94
N GLN A 527 -26.53 11.19 8.58
CA GLN A 527 -27.85 11.08 7.94
C GLN A 527 -27.74 10.80 6.43
N VAL A 528 -26.88 11.55 5.74
CA VAL A 528 -26.69 11.47 4.28
C VAL A 528 -25.78 10.30 3.89
N LYS A 529 -24.94 9.83 4.81
CA LYS A 529 -23.98 8.72 4.66
C LYS A 529 -22.85 8.95 3.64
N GLN A 530 -22.86 10.03 2.87
CA GLN A 530 -21.85 10.31 1.86
C GLN A 530 -21.62 11.82 1.65
N ILE A 531 -20.37 12.18 1.37
CA ILE A 531 -19.95 13.51 0.93
C ILE A 531 -19.35 13.35 -0.47
N MET A 532 -19.84 14.10 -1.43
CA MET A 532 -19.25 14.15 -2.76
C MET A 532 -18.05 15.09 -2.77
N VAL A 533 -16.88 14.58 -3.12
CA VAL A 533 -15.61 15.31 -3.09
C VAL A 533 -15.10 15.49 -4.52
N LEU A 534 -14.72 16.71 -4.87
CA LEU A 534 -14.02 17.01 -6.12
C LEU A 534 -12.54 16.73 -5.95
N ARG A 535 -11.92 16.07 -6.93
CA ARG A 535 -10.53 15.64 -6.84
C ARG A 535 -9.77 15.94 -8.12
N SER A 536 -8.61 16.56 -7.94
CA SER A 536 -7.59 16.67 -8.98
C SER A 536 -6.40 15.79 -8.68
N THR A 537 -6.05 14.92 -9.62
CA THR A 537 -4.83 14.10 -9.58
C THR A 537 -3.79 14.69 -10.51
N ILE A 538 -2.71 15.17 -9.94
CA ILE A 538 -1.64 15.84 -10.66
C ILE A 538 -0.59 14.78 -10.96
N ILE A 539 -0.47 14.30 -12.20
CA ILE A 539 0.63 13.39 -12.60
C ILE A 539 1.58 14.08 -13.58
N SER A 540 1.08 15.07 -14.35
CA SER A 540 1.89 15.72 -15.37
C SER A 540 3.03 16.54 -14.73
N PRO A 541 4.31 16.21 -14.97
CA PRO A 541 5.43 16.98 -14.43
C PRO A 541 5.55 18.36 -15.10
N TRP A 542 4.92 18.53 -16.26
CA TRP A 542 4.95 19.74 -17.08
C TRP A 542 4.20 20.91 -16.44
N LEU A 543 3.30 20.66 -15.49
CA LEU A 543 2.52 21.70 -14.80
C LEU A 543 3.40 22.67 -14.02
N SER A 544 4.52 22.18 -13.47
CA SER A 544 5.49 23.01 -12.76
C SER A 544 6.40 23.85 -13.69
N LEU A 545 6.47 23.50 -14.97
CA LEU A 545 7.38 24.08 -15.97
C LEU A 545 6.72 25.19 -16.82
N ALA A 546 5.40 25.32 -16.83
CA ALA A 546 4.66 26.27 -17.68
C ALA A 546 4.79 27.77 -17.26
N ARG A 547 5.62 28.08 -16.25
CA ARG A 547 5.79 29.43 -15.70
C ARG A 547 6.34 30.41 -16.75
N GLY A 548 5.65 31.54 -16.93
CA GLY A 548 6.12 32.65 -17.78
C GLY A 548 5.98 32.42 -19.29
N SER A 549 5.37 31.31 -19.71
CA SER A 549 4.94 31.12 -21.08
C SER A 549 3.64 31.90 -21.35
N ARG A 550 3.28 32.13 -22.62
CA ARG A 550 2.05 32.84 -23.03
C ARG A 550 0.74 32.18 -22.55
N SER A 551 0.80 30.96 -21.99
CA SER A 551 -0.35 30.16 -21.55
C SER A 551 0.01 29.30 -20.33
N ASP A 552 -0.20 29.82 -19.11
CA ASP A 552 -0.08 29.05 -17.86
C ASP A 552 -1.32 28.15 -17.69
N TYR A 553 -1.15 26.83 -17.80
CA TYR A 553 -2.24 25.85 -17.65
C TYR A 553 -2.88 25.88 -16.27
N VAL A 554 -2.10 26.10 -15.21
CA VAL A 554 -2.61 26.15 -13.83
C VAL A 554 -3.47 27.37 -13.64
N GLU A 555 -3.04 28.52 -14.17
CA GLU A 555 -3.83 29.75 -14.15
C GLU A 555 -5.12 29.62 -14.99
N GLY A 556 -5.01 29.03 -16.17
CA GLY A 556 -6.17 28.73 -17.01
C GLY A 556 -7.19 27.82 -16.32
N PHE A 557 -6.73 26.74 -15.68
CA PHE A 557 -7.60 25.83 -14.93
C PHE A 557 -8.31 26.55 -13.78
N VAL A 558 -7.55 27.30 -12.98
CA VAL A 558 -8.07 28.08 -11.85
C VAL A 558 -9.14 29.07 -12.29
N ASN A 559 -8.91 29.79 -13.39
CA ASN A 559 -9.86 30.77 -13.91
C ASN A 559 -11.15 30.11 -14.41
N VAL A 560 -11.05 29.01 -15.18
CA VAL A 560 -12.24 28.29 -15.67
C VAL A 560 -13.00 27.63 -14.52
N LEU A 561 -12.31 27.04 -13.54
CA LEU A 561 -12.94 26.50 -12.33
C LEU A 561 -13.77 27.57 -11.61
N LYS A 562 -13.16 28.73 -11.38
CA LYS A 562 -13.84 29.85 -10.73
C LYS A 562 -15.07 30.31 -11.51
N GLU A 563 -14.93 30.53 -12.81
CA GLU A 563 -16.02 30.98 -13.70
C GLU A 563 -17.22 30.03 -13.63
N LYS A 564 -16.98 28.72 -13.83
CA LYS A 564 -18.03 27.70 -13.78
C LYS A 564 -18.68 27.57 -12.41
N VAL A 565 -17.91 27.68 -11.34
CA VAL A 565 -18.46 27.65 -9.98
C VAL A 565 -19.37 28.85 -9.72
N LEU A 566 -19.00 30.05 -10.17
CA LEU A 566 -19.82 31.26 -10.01
C LEU A 566 -21.09 31.25 -10.87
N GLU A 567 -20.99 30.78 -12.12
CA GLU A 567 -22.15 30.57 -13.00
C GLU A 567 -23.20 29.66 -12.32
N LEU A 568 -22.75 28.52 -11.80
CA LEU A 568 -23.63 27.57 -11.10
C LEU A 568 -24.11 28.09 -9.74
N ALA A 569 -23.29 28.81 -8.98
CA ALA A 569 -23.69 29.33 -7.68
C ALA A 569 -24.92 30.24 -7.76
N THR A 570 -25.11 30.94 -8.86
CA THR A 570 -26.27 31.82 -9.08
C THR A 570 -27.59 31.05 -9.08
N SER A 571 -27.64 29.83 -9.64
CA SER A 571 -28.85 29.01 -9.64
C SER A 571 -29.10 28.33 -8.29
N PHE A 572 -28.04 28.01 -7.53
CA PHE A 572 -28.15 27.36 -6.22
C PHE A 572 -28.43 28.34 -5.06
N LYS A 573 -28.13 29.64 -5.20
CA LYS A 573 -28.50 30.66 -4.20
C LYS A 573 -29.99 31.01 -4.20
N GLY A 574 -30.71 30.72 -5.29
CA GLY A 574 -32.12 31.04 -5.47
C GLY A 574 -33.08 29.85 -5.27
N ALA A 575 -32.54 28.67 -5.00
CA ALA A 575 -33.26 27.41 -4.79
C ALA A 575 -33.20 27.02 -3.30
#